data_AF-A0A2E7W4X5-F1
#
_entry.id   AF-A0A2E7W4X5-F1
#
_cell.length_a   1.000
_cell.length_b   1.000
_cell.length_c   1.000
_cell.angle_alpha   90.00
_cell.angle_beta   90.00
_cell.angle_gamma   90.00
#
_symmetry.space_group_name_H-M   'P 1'
#
loop_
_entity.id
_entity.type
_entity.pdbx_description
1 polymer ?
#
loop_
_entity_poly.entity_id
_entity_poly.type
_entity_poly.pdbx_seq_one_letter_code
_entity_poly.pdbx_strand_id
1 'polypeptide(L)' 'MKEFSKYISSFAYLYAASVCAMEGMEQLEKNDVILASVCFVSCFFATLAVFRFQVAGFIYWCRDRF' A
#
# COMPACT_ATOMS: atom_id res chain seq x y z
N MET A 1 9.65 -5.16 19.86
CA MET A 1 8.21 -5.00 19.55
C MET A 1 7.90 -4.00 18.42
N LYS A 2 8.57 -2.84 18.32
CA LYS A 2 8.27 -1.84 17.27
C LYS A 2 8.51 -2.32 15.83
N GLU A 3 9.51 -3.19 15.60
CA GLU A 3 9.79 -3.72 14.26
C GLU A 3 8.75 -4.73 13.78
N PHE A 4 8.33 -5.64 14.67
CA PHE A 4 7.26 -6.60 14.35
C PHE A 4 5.94 -5.90 13.97
N SER A 5 5.62 -4.81 14.66
CA SER A 5 4.46 -3.97 14.31
C SER A 5 4.58 -3.34 12.92
N LYS A 6 5.79 -2.94 12.48
CA LYS A 6 6.00 -2.39 11.13
C LYS A 6 5.78 -3.45 10.04
N TYR A 7 6.22 -4.69 10.26
CA TYR A 7 5.99 -5.79 9.34
C TYR A 7 4.51 -6.12 9.20
N ILE A 8 3.80 -6.24 10.33
CA ILE A 8 2.34 -6.51 10.34
C ILE A 8 1.57 -5.38 9.63
N SER A 9 1.89 -4.12 9.94
CA SER A 9 1.25 -2.98 9.27
C SER A 9 1.54 -2.95 7.77
N SER A 10 2.79 -3.20 7.35
CA SER A 10 3.14 -3.24 5.92
C SER A 10 2.40 -4.34 5.18
N PHE A 11 2.24 -5.52 5.79
CA PHE A 11 1.47 -6.62 5.22
C PHE A 11 -0.02 -6.26 5.11
N ALA A 12 -0.59 -5.62 6.13
CA ALA A 12 -1.97 -5.15 6.10
C ALA A 12 -2.21 -4.11 5.01
N TYR A 13 -1.28 -3.17 4.79
CA TYR A 13 -1.38 -2.18 3.70
C TYR A 13 -1.21 -2.80 2.31
N LEU A 14 -0.33 -3.80 2.16
CA LEU A 14 -0.19 -4.58 0.92
C LEU A 14 -1.47 -5.35 0.59
N TYR A 15 -2.06 -5.99 1.61
CA TYR A 15 -3.32 -6.70 1.46
C TYR A 15 -4.45 -5.74 1.08
N ALA A 16 -4.59 -4.61 1.78
CA ALA A 16 -5.57 -3.58 1.45
C ALA A 16 -5.40 -3.04 0.02
N ALA A 17 -4.15 -2.81 -0.44
CA ALA A 17 -3.89 -2.38 -1.81
C ALA A 17 -4.37 -3.44 -2.83
N SER A 18 -4.07 -4.73 -2.59
CA SER A 18 -4.50 -5.80 -3.49
C SER A 18 -6.02 -5.95 -3.55
N VAL A 19 -6.72 -5.83 -2.42
CA VAL A 19 -8.19 -5.88 -2.35
C VAL A 19 -8.79 -4.67 -3.08
N CYS A 20 -8.31 -3.46 -2.81
CA CYS A 20 -8.78 -2.27 -3.51
C CYS A 20 -8.51 -2.32 -5.02
N ALA A 21 -7.42 -2.94 -5.46
CA ALA A 21 -7.15 -3.13 -6.88
C ALA A 21 -8.15 -4.13 -7.51
N MET A 22 -8.46 -5.24 -6.84
CA MET A 22 -9.45 -6.21 -7.31
C MET A 22 -10.86 -5.60 -7.38
N GLU A 23 -11.30 -4.92 -6.32
CA GLU A 23 -12.59 -4.22 -6.31
C GLU A 23 -12.65 -3.08 -7.33
N GLY A 24 -11.54 -2.37 -7.53
CA GLY A 24 -11.44 -1.33 -8.54
C GLY A 24 -11.67 -1.88 -9.95
N MET A 25 -11.13 -3.08 -10.26
CA MET A 25 -11.35 -3.73 -11.56
C MET A 25 -12.77 -4.27 -11.73
N GLU A 26 -13.36 -4.87 -10.69
CA GLU A 26 -14.76 -5.33 -10.72
C GLU A 26 -15.74 -4.17 -10.96
N GLN A 27 -15.51 -3.02 -10.32
CA GLN A 27 -16.38 -1.86 -10.43
C GLN A 27 -16.25 -1.21 -11.81
N LEU A 28 -15.07 -1.32 -12.43
CA LEU A 28 -14.81 -0.86 -13.79
C LEU A 28 -15.59 -1.72 -14.81
N GLU A 29 -15.68 -3.03 -14.58
CA GLU A 29 -16.50 -3.95 -15.40
C GLU A 29 -18.01 -3.65 -15.26
N LYS A 30 -18.44 -3.22 -14.07
CA LYS A 30 -19.84 -2.80 -13.78
C LYS A 30 -20.19 -1.39 -14.30
N ASN A 31 -19.28 -0.69 -15.00
CA ASN A 31 -19.41 0.71 -15.45
C ASN A 31 -19.54 1.76 -14.33
N ASP A 32 -19.26 1.40 -13.07
CA ASP A 32 -19.28 2.34 -11.94
C ASP A 32 -17.92 3.02 -11.78
N VAL A 33 -17.63 3.94 -12.71
CA VAL A 33 -16.33 4.64 -12.82
C VAL A 33 -15.99 5.44 -11.56
N ILE A 34 -16.99 5.99 -10.87
CA ILE A 34 -16.79 6.76 -9.64
C ILE A 34 -16.22 5.85 -8.55
N LEU A 35 -16.85 4.70 -8.32
CA LEU A 35 -16.43 3.77 -7.28
C LEU A 35 -15.08 3.12 -7.62
N ALA A 36 -14.87 2.78 -8.89
CA ALA A 36 -13.58 2.30 -9.39
C ALA A 36 -12.46 3.33 -9.10
N SER A 37 -12.70 4.61 -9.37
CA SER A 37 -11.72 5.67 -9.12
C SER A 37 -11.34 5.80 -7.64
N VAL A 38 -12.33 5.69 -6.74
CA VAL A 38 -12.10 5.72 -5.29
C VAL A 38 -11.25 4.53 -4.84
N CYS A 39 -11.53 3.33 -5.37
CA CYS A 39 -10.73 2.15 -5.09
C CYS A 39 -9.29 2.27 -5.60
N PHE A 40 -9.07 2.81 -6.81
CA PHE A 40 -7.73 3.04 -7.34
C PHE A 40 -6.95 4.09 -6.54
N VAL A 41 -7.59 5.18 -6.13
CA VAL A 41 -6.97 6.19 -5.25
C VAL A 41 -6.59 5.59 -3.90
N SER A 42 -7.48 4.78 -3.32
CA SER A 42 -7.22 4.09 -2.05
C SER A 42 -6.06 3.09 -2.17
N CYS A 43 -6.02 2.34 -3.29
CA CYS A 43 -4.91 1.46 -3.62
C CYS A 43 -3.58 2.23 -3.70
N PHE A 44 -3.57 3.39 -4.37
CA PHE A 44 -2.38 4.23 -4.51
C PHE A 44 -1.85 4.72 -3.15
N PHE A 45 -2.73 5.19 -2.26
CA PHE A 45 -2.32 5.59 -0.91
C PHE A 45 -1.82 4.41 -0.06
N ALA A 46 -2.44 3.24 -0.19
CA ALA A 46 -1.97 2.04 0.50
C ALA A 46 -0.58 1.61 0.00
N THR A 47 -0.30 1.67 -1.30
CA THR A 47 1.04 1.40 -1.86
C THR A 47 2.07 2.43 -1.39
N LEU A 48 1.72 3.72 -1.35
CA LEU A 48 2.60 4.76 -0.81
C LEU A 48 2.94 4.53 0.67
N ALA A 49 1.98 4.05 1.47
CA ALA A 49 2.21 3.72 2.87
C ALA A 49 3.25 2.60 3.01
N VAL A 50 3.18 1.56 2.18
CA VAL A 50 4.17 0.47 2.13
C VAL A 50 5.56 1.01 1.74
N PHE A 51 5.61 1.88 0.72
CA PHE A 51 6.85 2.50 0.26
C PHE A 51 7.53 3.33 1.37
N ARG A 52 6.75 4.05 2.19
CA ARG A 52 7.29 4.82 3.33
C ARG A 52 8.09 3.94 4.30
N PHE A 53 7.65 2.69 4.52
CA PHE A 53 8.37 1.75 5.37
C PHE A 53 9.62 1.16 4.70
N GLN A 54 9.57 0.88 3.40
CA GLN A 54 10.75 0.44 2.65
C GLN A 54 11.84 1.53 2.56
N VAL A 55 11.44 2.78 2.31
CA VAL A 55 12.35 3.93 2.27
C VAL A 55 13.00 4.18 3.64
N ALA A 56 12.26 4.02 4.73
CA ALA A 56 12.84 4.12 6.08
C ALA A 56 13.91 3.04 6.32
N GLY A 57 13.69 1.80 5.85
CA GLY A 57 14.69 0.73 5.91
C GLY A 57 15.91 1.02 5.04
N PHE A 58 15.71 1.52 3.83
CA PHE A 58 16.79 1.88 2.91
C PHE A 58 17.64 3.05 3.43
N ILE A 59 17.02 4.07 4.02
CA ILE A 59 17.74 5.20 4.63
C ILE A 59 18.57 4.74 5.84
N TYR A 60 18.03 3.88 6.71
CA TYR A 60 18.80 3.29 7.82
C TYR A 60 19.98 2.47 7.32
N TRP A 61 19.78 1.66 6.28
CA TRP A 61 20.85 0.87 5.65
C TRP A 61 21.94 1.76 5.03
N CYS A 62 21.56 2.85 4.34
CA CYS A 62 22.52 3.83 3.82
C CYS A 62 23.29 4.55 4.93
N ARG A 63 22.63 4.86 6.06
CA ARG A 63 23.25 5.54 7.21
C ARG A 63 24.17 4.63 8.02
N ASP A 64 23.99 3.32 8.01
CA ASP A 64 24.89 2.37 8.67
C ASP A 64 26.19 2.13 7.86
N ARG A 65 26.14 2.42 6.55
CA ARG A 65 27.28 2.30 5.62
C ARG A 65 28.18 3.53 5.52
N PHE A 66 27.78 4.69 6.04
CA PHE A 66 28.48 5.98 5.93
C PHE A 66 28.78 6.55 7.31
#